data_AF-A0A3A5H8J7-F1
#
_entry.id   AF-A0A3A5H8J7-F1
#
_cell.length_a   1.000
_cell.length_b   1.000
_cell.length_c   1.000
_cell.angle_alpha   90.00
_cell.angle_beta   90.00
_cell.angle_gamma   90.00
#
_symmetry.space_group_name_H-M   'P 1'
#
loop_
_entity.id
_entity.type
_entity.pdbx_description
1 polymer ?
#
loop_
_entity_poly.entity_id
_entity_poly.type
_entity_poly.pdbx_seq_one_letter_code
_entity_poly.pdbx_strand_id
1 'polypeptide(L)'
;MTLSPIVPVWLVRTEVDYVQDAAEELQGSAVYVDQSADLSSASAIEGVASQQDVAVVALPEDATQTFSASGLAAQLLRATDDYETVIVVIDGPRDSYGTAGDDATALLTALNSAGESEGGAAVLQTLESDSWRTSTSGGSGSGGDDGGSGFGTVVGVGGGLVGLAVVAAAGALVVRRLRQGGTATTARDVPEELRHVLARLDSLQTLHGSEFDPAAAQRLTSIRANVRELFRRIRRTGTEQQVRIASIEYIDVLTKLERALGPDYYLDLIRSPRLWENAAARRAEVEEAVAATDDQLVTNIRQVNASQDLEFKVALESLVGSMNATVKDIYSDPTDPQGDKPS
;
A
#
# COMPACT_ATOMS: atom_id res chain seq x y z
N MET A 1 28.38 61.63 -13.37
CA MET A 1 28.76 60.24 -13.66
C MET A 1 28.63 59.45 -12.37
N THR A 2 27.45 58.88 -12.13
CA THR A 2 27.13 58.08 -10.93
C THR A 2 26.97 56.64 -11.38
N LEU A 3 27.97 55.82 -11.07
CA LEU A 3 27.96 54.38 -11.28
C LEU A 3 26.93 53.76 -10.32
N SER A 4 25.89 53.14 -10.88
CA SER A 4 24.98 52.29 -10.09
C SER A 4 25.66 50.96 -9.78
N PRO A 5 25.59 50.45 -8.54
CA PRO A 5 26.05 49.10 -8.24
C PRO A 5 25.07 48.08 -8.83
N ILE A 6 25.60 47.19 -9.67
CA ILE A 6 24.92 45.97 -10.10
C ILE A 6 24.90 45.05 -8.88
N VAL A 7 23.74 44.92 -8.24
CA VAL A 7 23.53 43.92 -7.19
C VAL A 7 23.25 42.60 -7.90
N PRO A 8 24.03 41.53 -7.66
CA PRO A 8 23.70 40.22 -8.21
C PRO A 8 22.40 39.74 -7.56
N VAL A 9 21.35 39.64 -8.37
CA VAL A 9 20.12 38.95 -8.01
C VAL A 9 20.45 37.46 -7.98
N TRP A 10 20.74 36.95 -6.79
CA TRP A 10 20.61 35.52 -6.55
C TRP A 10 19.12 35.22 -6.58
N LEU A 11 18.64 34.71 -7.72
CA LEU A 11 17.34 34.05 -7.77
C LEU A 11 17.45 32.85 -6.83
N VAL A 12 16.94 32.99 -5.61
CA VAL A 12 16.63 31.84 -4.77
C VAL A 12 15.46 31.16 -5.47
N ARG A 13 15.71 30.02 -6.13
CA ARG A 13 14.68 29.11 -6.66
C ARG A 13 13.96 28.57 -5.42
N THR A 14 12.94 29.27 -4.94
CA THR A 14 12.35 29.04 -3.60
C THR A 14 11.41 27.84 -3.52
N GLU A 15 11.09 27.18 -4.63
CA GLU A 15 10.31 25.95 -4.65
C GLU A 15 10.91 25.05 -5.74
N VAL A 16 11.51 23.93 -5.35
CA VAL A 16 11.95 22.89 -6.29
C VAL A 16 10.71 22.08 -6.61
N ASP A 17 10.17 22.23 -7.82
CA ASP A 17 9.05 21.42 -8.31
C ASP A 17 9.61 20.18 -9.03
N TYR A 18 9.91 19.16 -8.24
CA TYR A 18 10.45 17.89 -8.74
C TYR A 18 9.58 17.23 -9.80
N VAL A 19 8.25 17.42 -9.73
CA VAL A 19 7.32 16.79 -10.69
C VAL A 19 7.41 17.51 -12.03
N GLN A 20 7.39 18.85 -12.03
CA GLN A 20 7.48 19.62 -13.26
C GLN A 20 8.83 19.43 -13.95
N ASP A 21 9.95 19.56 -13.21
CA ASP A 21 11.30 19.42 -13.77
C ASP A 21 11.48 18.02 -14.40
N ALA A 22 11.00 16.96 -13.74
CA ALA A 22 11.06 15.60 -14.28
C ALA A 22 10.12 15.39 -15.48
N ALA A 23 8.89 15.90 -15.44
CA ALA A 23 7.93 15.75 -16.54
C ALA A 23 8.40 16.47 -17.82
N GLU A 24 9.11 17.59 -17.70
CA GLU A 24 9.71 18.27 -18.85
C GLU A 24 10.81 17.43 -19.50
N GLU A 25 11.70 16.84 -18.72
CA GLU A 25 12.81 16.03 -19.27
C GLU A 25 12.32 14.68 -19.83
N LEU A 26 11.28 14.10 -19.23
CA LEU A 26 10.71 12.82 -19.65
C LEU A 26 10.10 12.85 -21.07
N GLN A 27 9.85 14.04 -21.64
CA GLN A 27 9.41 14.21 -23.04
C GLN A 27 10.48 13.77 -24.05
N GLY A 28 11.76 13.72 -23.64
CA GLY A 28 12.88 13.38 -24.50
C GLY A 28 13.66 12.13 -24.08
N SER A 29 13.40 11.59 -22.90
CA SER A 29 14.17 10.51 -22.25
C SER A 29 13.25 9.69 -21.35
N ALA A 30 13.41 8.36 -21.30
CA ALA A 30 12.66 7.52 -20.37
C ALA A 30 13.20 7.62 -18.93
N VAL A 31 14.42 8.14 -18.75
CA VAL A 31 15.08 8.29 -17.47
C VAL A 31 15.35 9.76 -17.17
N TYR A 32 14.95 10.19 -15.98
CA TYR A 32 15.32 11.47 -15.38
C TYR A 32 16.04 11.23 -14.05
N VAL A 33 17.12 11.95 -13.81
CA VAL A 33 17.87 11.91 -12.54
C VAL A 33 18.06 13.36 -12.08
N ASP A 34 17.50 13.71 -10.93
CA ASP A 34 17.72 15.03 -10.33
C ASP A 34 19.21 15.23 -10.04
N GLN A 35 19.68 16.48 -10.13
CA GLN A 35 21.07 16.86 -9.88
C GLN A 35 21.58 16.51 -8.47
N SER A 36 20.68 16.27 -7.52
CA SER A 36 20.95 15.95 -6.13
C SER A 36 20.73 14.47 -5.80
N ALA A 37 20.45 13.65 -6.81
CA ALA A 37 20.23 12.22 -6.70
C ALA A 37 21.21 11.43 -7.57
N ASP A 38 21.48 10.20 -7.18
CA ASP A 38 22.25 9.24 -7.96
C ASP A 38 21.38 8.04 -8.39
N LEU A 39 21.55 7.58 -9.63
CA LEU A 39 20.93 6.36 -10.15
C LEU A 39 21.97 5.53 -10.89
N SER A 40 22.39 4.42 -10.30
CA SER A 40 23.33 3.52 -10.97
C SER A 40 22.71 2.93 -12.24
N SER A 41 23.54 2.65 -13.24
CA SER A 41 23.09 2.04 -14.51
C SER A 41 22.03 2.82 -15.30
N ALA A 42 21.87 4.13 -15.09
CA ALA A 42 20.86 4.97 -15.78
C ALA A 42 20.82 4.78 -17.30
N SER A 43 21.98 4.64 -17.96
CA SER A 43 22.03 4.42 -19.42
C SER A 43 21.55 3.03 -19.86
N ALA A 44 21.71 2.00 -19.03
CA ALA A 44 21.19 0.66 -19.31
C ALA A 44 19.67 0.63 -19.06
N ILE A 45 19.22 1.31 -17.99
CA ILE A 45 17.80 1.47 -17.67
C ILE A 45 17.08 2.17 -18.81
N GLU A 46 17.61 3.27 -19.34
CA GLU A 46 17.03 4.01 -20.47
C GLU A 46 16.67 3.08 -21.63
N GLY A 47 17.63 2.24 -22.05
CA GLY A 47 17.43 1.33 -23.17
C GLY A 47 16.29 0.33 -22.95
N VAL A 48 16.10 -0.17 -21.73
CA VAL A 48 15.04 -1.14 -21.41
C VAL A 48 13.71 -0.42 -21.17
N ALA A 49 13.72 0.69 -20.44
CA ALA A 49 12.55 1.46 -20.05
C ALA A 49 11.80 2.03 -21.27
N SER A 50 12.52 2.62 -22.25
CA SER A 50 11.90 3.12 -23.47
C SER A 50 11.24 2.03 -24.33
N GLN A 51 11.71 0.78 -24.25
CA GLN A 51 11.10 -0.35 -24.96
C GLN A 51 9.84 -0.88 -24.28
N GLN A 52 9.62 -0.49 -23.02
CA GLN A 52 8.54 -0.95 -22.17
C GLN A 52 7.52 0.14 -21.84
N ASP A 53 7.60 1.32 -22.46
CA ASP A 53 6.73 2.46 -22.13
C ASP A 53 6.74 2.76 -20.61
N VAL A 54 7.91 2.60 -19.99
CA VAL A 54 8.17 2.88 -18.57
C VAL A 54 9.05 4.12 -18.47
N ALA A 55 8.68 5.07 -17.61
CA ALA A 55 9.58 6.14 -17.18
C ALA A 55 10.21 5.81 -15.82
N VAL A 56 11.47 6.22 -15.62
CA VAL A 56 12.20 6.07 -14.35
C VAL A 56 12.72 7.43 -13.92
N VAL A 57 12.38 7.83 -12.69
CA VAL A 57 12.71 9.14 -12.13
C VAL A 57 13.46 8.95 -10.83
N ALA A 58 14.72 9.39 -10.76
CA ALA A 58 15.50 9.40 -9.53
C ALA A 58 15.47 10.79 -8.89
N LEU A 59 15.03 10.86 -7.64
CA LEU A 59 14.86 12.09 -6.87
C LEU A 59 15.58 11.97 -5.52
N PRO A 60 16.04 13.09 -4.94
CA PRO A 60 16.65 13.08 -3.61
C PRO A 60 15.64 12.78 -2.50
N GLU A 61 16.12 12.35 -1.33
CA GLU A 61 15.29 12.01 -0.16
C GLU A 61 14.30 13.13 0.23
N ASP A 62 14.67 14.40 0.07
CA ASP A 62 13.83 15.55 0.43
C ASP A 62 12.62 15.74 -0.49
N ALA A 63 12.59 15.14 -1.69
CA ALA A 63 11.39 15.09 -2.53
C ALA A 63 10.21 14.42 -1.80
N THR A 64 10.50 13.55 -0.83
CA THR A 64 9.47 12.85 -0.05
C THR A 64 8.92 13.61 1.15
N GLN A 65 9.39 14.84 1.39
CA GLN A 65 8.89 15.64 2.53
C GLN A 65 7.40 16.00 2.41
N THR A 66 6.93 16.19 1.18
CA THR A 66 5.55 16.61 0.89
C THR A 66 4.69 15.46 0.37
N PHE A 67 5.27 14.53 -0.39
CA PHE A 67 4.55 13.43 -1.04
C PHE A 67 5.31 12.11 -0.85
N SER A 68 4.61 10.99 -0.77
CA SER A 68 5.26 9.68 -0.82
C SER A 68 5.85 9.40 -2.22
N ALA A 69 6.81 8.48 -2.32
CA ALA A 69 7.38 8.07 -3.61
C ALA A 69 6.31 7.64 -4.62
N SER A 70 5.32 6.84 -4.22
CA SER A 70 4.20 6.45 -5.10
C SER A 70 3.27 7.64 -5.41
N GLY A 71 3.13 8.59 -4.49
CA GLY A 71 2.40 9.83 -4.72
C GLY A 71 3.08 10.74 -5.75
N LEU A 72 4.41 10.75 -5.79
CA LEU A 72 5.20 11.41 -6.83
C LEU A 72 5.06 10.67 -8.18
N ALA A 73 5.18 9.34 -8.18
CA ALA A 73 5.00 8.52 -9.39
C ALA A 73 3.62 8.74 -10.03
N ALA A 74 2.56 8.81 -9.22
CA ALA A 74 1.20 9.06 -9.71
C ALA A 74 0.97 10.50 -10.20
N GLN A 75 1.74 11.47 -9.71
CA GLN A 75 1.71 12.84 -10.24
C GLN A 75 2.46 12.92 -11.57
N LEU A 76 3.63 12.28 -11.66
CA LEU A 76 4.41 12.18 -12.88
C LEU A 76 3.65 11.48 -14.00
N LEU A 77 3.05 10.33 -13.72
CA LEU A 77 2.23 9.60 -14.70
C LEU A 77 1.07 10.44 -15.26
N ARG A 78 0.53 11.40 -14.48
CA ARG A 78 -0.50 12.33 -14.97
C ARG A 78 0.07 13.54 -15.73
N ALA A 79 1.34 13.85 -15.49
CA ALA A 79 2.04 14.96 -16.13
C ALA A 79 2.72 14.52 -17.44
N THR A 80 2.93 13.22 -17.63
CA THR A 80 3.53 12.62 -18.83
C THR A 80 2.54 11.70 -19.51
N ASP A 81 2.20 11.97 -20.77
CA ASP A 81 1.26 11.14 -21.54
C ASP A 81 1.95 10.00 -22.33
N ASP A 82 3.29 9.98 -22.34
CA ASP A 82 4.09 9.09 -23.20
C ASP A 82 4.40 7.72 -22.58
N TYR A 83 4.05 7.50 -21.31
CA TYR A 83 4.40 6.28 -20.56
C TYR A 83 3.17 5.67 -19.90
N GLU A 84 3.07 4.33 -19.94
CA GLU A 84 2.01 3.59 -19.25
C GLU A 84 2.32 3.42 -17.75
N THR A 85 3.60 3.46 -17.40
CA THR A 85 4.07 3.20 -16.04
C THR A 85 5.22 4.14 -15.69
N VAL A 86 5.23 4.64 -14.45
CA VAL A 86 6.30 5.47 -13.89
C VAL A 86 6.87 4.80 -12.65
N ILE A 87 8.20 4.69 -12.58
CA ILE A 87 8.96 4.31 -11.41
C ILE A 87 9.65 5.56 -10.85
N VAL A 88 9.45 5.84 -9.57
CA VAL A 88 10.22 6.85 -8.83
C VAL A 88 11.18 6.14 -7.90
N VAL A 89 12.46 6.45 -8.00
CA VAL A 89 13.52 6.04 -7.08
C VAL A 89 13.86 7.25 -6.21
N ILE A 90 13.79 7.07 -4.90
CA ILE A 90 14.22 8.08 -3.94
C ILE A 90 15.61 7.68 -3.47
N ASP A 91 16.61 8.43 -3.92
CA ASP A 91 18.00 8.26 -3.55
C ASP A 91 18.24 8.73 -2.10
N GLY A 92 18.88 7.87 -1.33
CA GLY A 92 19.17 8.09 0.09
C GLY A 92 20.10 7.01 0.65
N PRO A 93 20.21 6.89 1.99
CA PRO A 93 21.03 5.84 2.60
C PRO A 93 20.60 4.41 2.23
N ARG A 94 19.33 4.27 1.84
CA ARG A 94 18.75 3.12 1.15
C ARG A 94 17.72 3.65 0.17
N ASP A 95 17.83 3.21 -1.07
CA ASP A 95 16.90 3.63 -2.11
C ASP A 95 15.52 3.10 -1.80
N SER A 96 14.51 3.95 -2.00
CA SER A 96 13.11 3.57 -1.87
C SER A 96 12.36 3.84 -3.16
N TYR A 97 11.29 3.08 -3.40
CA TYR A 97 10.62 3.07 -4.69
C TYR A 97 9.16 3.49 -4.55
N GLY A 98 8.68 4.21 -5.56
CA GLY A 98 7.29 4.47 -5.83
C GLY A 98 6.97 4.05 -7.26
N THR A 99 5.75 3.60 -7.50
CA THR A 99 5.32 3.21 -8.85
C THR A 99 3.90 3.68 -9.11
N ALA A 100 3.59 4.00 -10.36
CA ALA A 100 2.25 4.27 -10.85
C ALA A 100 2.05 3.65 -12.23
N GLY A 101 0.84 3.23 -12.55
CA GLY A 101 0.49 2.48 -13.76
C GLY A 101 -0.41 1.29 -13.42
N ASP A 102 -0.87 0.56 -14.44
CA ASP A 102 -1.80 -0.57 -14.26
C ASP A 102 -1.15 -1.74 -13.48
N ASP A 103 0.14 -1.98 -13.69
CA ASP A 103 0.91 -3.02 -12.99
C ASP A 103 1.71 -2.48 -11.79
N ALA A 104 1.41 -1.27 -11.30
CA ALA A 104 2.21 -0.59 -10.28
C ALA A 104 2.49 -1.46 -9.04
N THR A 105 1.48 -2.18 -8.53
CA THR A 105 1.66 -3.04 -7.35
C THR A 105 2.60 -4.22 -7.60
N ALA A 106 2.50 -4.84 -8.77
CA ALA A 106 3.35 -5.97 -9.15
C ALA A 106 4.80 -5.51 -9.35
N LEU A 107 4.97 -4.37 -10.03
CA LEU A 107 6.27 -3.74 -10.26
C LEU A 107 6.94 -3.32 -8.96
N LEU A 108 6.22 -2.66 -8.05
CA LEU A 108 6.75 -2.28 -6.74
C LEU A 108 7.16 -3.50 -5.92
N THR A 109 6.40 -4.59 -6.00
CA THR A 109 6.74 -5.84 -5.32
C THR A 109 8.02 -6.44 -5.89
N ALA A 110 8.18 -6.43 -7.21
CA ALA A 110 9.38 -6.93 -7.88
C ALA A 110 10.62 -6.09 -7.53
N LEU A 111 10.53 -4.75 -7.56
CA LEU A 111 11.60 -3.84 -7.17
C LEU A 111 12.09 -4.09 -5.73
N ASN A 112 11.17 -4.20 -4.78
CA ASN A 112 11.54 -4.47 -3.38
C ASN A 112 12.07 -5.89 -3.16
N SER A 113 11.71 -6.84 -4.03
CA SER A 113 12.16 -8.24 -3.94
C SER A 113 13.47 -8.52 -4.65
N ALA A 114 13.95 -7.58 -5.50
CA ALA A 114 15.21 -7.71 -6.23
C ALA A 114 16.40 -7.95 -5.29
N GLY A 115 16.33 -7.45 -4.05
CA GLY A 115 17.35 -7.68 -3.03
C GLY A 115 18.67 -6.94 -3.29
N GLU A 116 18.67 -6.02 -4.25
CA GLU A 116 19.80 -5.17 -4.59
C GLU A 116 19.93 -4.01 -3.59
N SER A 117 21.18 -3.64 -3.29
CA SER A 117 21.47 -2.53 -2.38
C SER A 117 21.43 -1.16 -3.04
N GLU A 118 21.48 -1.12 -4.38
CA GLU A 118 21.42 0.09 -5.20
C GLU A 118 20.15 0.07 -6.05
N GLY A 119 19.42 1.19 -6.07
CA GLY A 119 18.13 1.30 -6.73
C GLY A 119 18.20 1.19 -8.24
N GLY A 120 19.28 1.69 -8.84
CA GLY A 120 19.55 1.49 -10.26
C GLY A 120 19.67 0.02 -10.65
N ALA A 121 20.38 -0.78 -9.86
CA ALA A 121 20.51 -2.22 -10.07
C ALA A 121 19.17 -2.95 -9.89
N ALA A 122 18.40 -2.59 -8.86
CA ALA A 122 17.08 -3.17 -8.62
C ALA A 122 16.11 -2.89 -9.77
N VAL A 123 16.09 -1.65 -10.28
CA VAL A 123 15.25 -1.24 -11.42
C VAL A 123 15.64 -2.00 -12.67
N LEU A 124 16.94 -2.02 -13.01
CA LEU A 124 17.42 -2.71 -14.20
C LEU A 124 17.06 -4.21 -14.17
N GLN A 125 17.35 -4.89 -13.07
CA GLN A 125 17.02 -6.32 -12.90
C GLN A 125 15.51 -6.57 -13.03
N THR A 126 14.69 -5.70 -12.44
CA THR A 126 13.24 -5.83 -12.48
C THR A 126 12.71 -5.68 -13.90
N LEU A 127 13.14 -4.65 -14.62
CA LEU A 127 12.75 -4.39 -16.01
C LEU A 127 13.24 -5.49 -16.96
N GLU A 128 14.45 -6.01 -16.77
CA GLU A 128 14.99 -7.12 -17.57
C GLU A 128 14.25 -8.43 -17.33
N SER A 129 13.71 -8.65 -16.12
CA SER A 129 12.99 -9.88 -15.79
C SER A 129 11.60 -9.96 -16.45
N ASP A 130 11.00 -8.81 -16.77
CA ASP A 130 9.63 -8.63 -17.29
C ASP A 130 8.54 -9.37 -16.49
N SER A 131 8.88 -9.88 -15.31
CA SER A 131 8.03 -10.78 -14.51
C SER A 131 6.90 -10.06 -13.79
N TRP A 132 6.96 -8.72 -13.77
CA TRP A 132 6.00 -7.84 -13.13
C TRP A 132 4.78 -7.55 -13.99
N ARG A 133 4.88 -7.70 -15.33
CA ARG A 133 3.76 -7.46 -16.23
C ARG A 133 2.75 -8.60 -16.15
N THR A 134 1.54 -8.30 -15.70
CA THR A 134 0.47 -9.26 -15.81
C THR A 134 0.11 -9.39 -17.30
N SER A 135 0.23 -10.60 -17.85
CA SER A 135 -0.01 -10.84 -19.28
C SER A 135 -1.47 -10.52 -19.63
N THR A 136 -1.74 -9.29 -20.04
CA THR A 136 -3.00 -8.91 -20.68
C THR A 136 -2.93 -9.34 -22.15
N SER A 137 -2.86 -10.64 -22.40
CA SER A 137 -2.96 -11.17 -23.76
C SER A 137 -4.42 -11.04 -24.21
N GLY A 138 -4.66 -10.05 -25.07
CA GLY A 138 -5.91 -9.87 -25.80
C GLY A 138 -6.29 -11.12 -26.60
N GLY A 139 -7.59 -11.36 -26.70
CA GLY A 139 -8.16 -12.51 -27.39
C GLY A 139 -7.87 -12.55 -28.89
N SER A 140 -7.71 -13.77 -29.42
CA SER A 140 -8.00 -14.12 -30.80
C SER A 140 -8.53 -15.55 -30.84
N GLY A 141 -9.75 -15.68 -31.34
CA GLY A 141 -10.51 -16.93 -31.34
C GLY A 141 -10.05 -17.94 -32.39
N SER A 142 -10.36 -19.21 -32.11
CA SER A 142 -10.58 -20.23 -33.11
C SER A 142 -11.66 -21.16 -32.58
N GLY A 143 -12.81 -21.18 -33.26
CA GLY A 143 -13.98 -21.98 -32.90
C GLY A 143 -13.87 -23.42 -33.39
N GLY A 144 -14.63 -24.30 -32.73
CA GLY A 144 -14.84 -25.69 -33.13
C GLY A 144 -15.35 -26.52 -31.97
N ASP A 145 -16.66 -26.73 -31.92
CA ASP A 145 -17.41 -27.53 -30.97
C ASP A 145 -16.90 -28.98 -30.82
N ASP A 146 -16.89 -29.51 -29.59
CA ASP A 146 -17.68 -30.69 -29.21
C ASP A 146 -17.34 -31.19 -27.80
N GLY A 147 -18.34 -31.15 -26.91
CA GLY A 147 -18.61 -32.20 -25.93
C GLY A 147 -17.61 -32.48 -24.80
N GLY A 148 -17.76 -31.77 -23.69
CA GLY A 148 -17.75 -32.40 -22.36
C GLY A 148 -16.46 -32.31 -21.53
N SER A 149 -16.61 -31.62 -20.39
CA SER A 149 -15.83 -31.81 -19.15
C SER A 149 -14.32 -31.58 -19.24
N GLY A 150 -13.92 -30.30 -19.30
CA GLY A 150 -12.52 -29.88 -19.22
C GLY A 150 -12.24 -28.96 -18.03
N PHE A 151 -11.47 -29.46 -17.06
CA PHE A 151 -10.42 -28.70 -16.37
C PHE A 151 -9.32 -29.72 -16.02
N GLY A 152 -8.51 -30.05 -17.02
CA GLY A 152 -7.24 -30.78 -16.90
C GLY A 152 -6.18 -29.99 -17.66
N THR A 153 -5.15 -29.49 -16.97
CA THR A 153 -3.76 -29.99 -16.98
C THR A 153 -2.95 -29.35 -18.12
N VAL A 154 -1.78 -28.72 -17.87
CA VAL A 154 -0.46 -29.36 -18.03
C VAL A 154 0.68 -28.41 -17.60
N VAL A 155 1.44 -28.85 -16.56
CA VAL A 155 2.92 -28.94 -16.45
C VAL A 155 3.72 -27.65 -16.22
N GLY A 156 4.60 -27.48 -15.22
CA GLY A 156 5.17 -28.42 -14.24
C GLY A 156 6.65 -28.71 -14.48
N VAL A 157 7.55 -27.83 -14.02
CA VAL A 157 8.91 -28.13 -13.51
C VAL A 157 9.20 -27.01 -12.48
N GLY A 158 9.52 -27.21 -11.20
CA GLY A 158 9.94 -28.39 -10.48
C GLY A 158 11.22 -28.06 -9.69
N GLY A 159 11.06 -27.71 -8.40
CA GLY A 159 12.12 -27.71 -7.39
C GLY A 159 11.81 -26.74 -6.24
N GLY A 160 11.42 -27.14 -5.04
CA GLY A 160 11.22 -28.45 -4.45
C GLY A 160 10.52 -28.27 -3.09
N LEU A 161 9.64 -29.22 -2.76
CA LEU A 161 8.86 -29.28 -1.54
C LEU A 161 9.74 -29.62 -0.31
N VAL A 162 9.46 -28.96 0.82
CA VAL A 162 9.42 -29.63 2.13
C VAL A 162 8.06 -29.34 2.73
N GLY A 163 7.18 -30.35 2.68
CA GLY A 163 5.95 -30.35 3.44
C GLY A 163 6.21 -30.78 4.88
N LEU A 164 5.57 -30.11 5.83
CA LEU A 164 5.05 -30.79 7.01
C LEU A 164 3.80 -30.04 7.49
N ALA A 165 2.67 -30.73 7.44
CA ALA A 165 1.47 -30.32 8.14
C ALA A 165 1.69 -30.43 9.66
N VAL A 166 1.39 -29.36 10.39
CA VAL A 166 0.98 -29.44 11.80
C VAL A 166 -0.25 -28.57 11.97
N VAL A 167 -1.41 -29.23 12.01
CA VAL A 167 -2.56 -28.73 12.76
C VAL A 167 -2.24 -28.95 14.24
N ALA A 168 -2.19 -27.86 15.01
CA ALA A 168 -2.50 -27.74 16.45
C ALA A 168 -1.54 -26.76 17.17
N ALA A 169 -2.16 -25.86 17.95
CA ALA A 169 -1.60 -25.08 19.07
C ALA A 169 -0.62 -23.93 18.75
N ALA A 170 -1.19 -22.74 18.47
CA ALA A 170 -0.55 -21.46 18.84
C ALA A 170 -1.52 -20.44 19.46
N GLY A 171 -2.69 -20.89 19.92
CA GLY A 171 -3.52 -20.16 20.88
C GLY A 171 -3.26 -20.69 22.28
N ALA A 172 -2.36 -20.03 23.04
CA ALA A 172 -2.22 -20.06 24.51
C ALA A 172 -0.75 -19.95 24.98
N LEU A 173 -0.07 -18.82 24.74
CA LEU A 173 1.14 -18.50 25.54
C LEU A 173 1.47 -16.99 25.62
N VAL A 174 0.45 -16.12 25.66
CA VAL A 174 0.66 -14.68 25.95
C VAL A 174 -0.17 -14.20 27.17
N VAL A 175 -1.15 -14.97 27.65
CA VAL A 175 -2.06 -14.52 28.72
C VAL A 175 -1.41 -14.48 30.11
N ARG A 176 -0.27 -15.15 30.35
CA ARG A 176 0.31 -15.23 31.70
C ARG A 176 1.28 -14.09 32.06
N ARG A 177 1.73 -13.26 31.10
CA ARG A 177 2.73 -12.21 31.38
C ARG A 177 2.14 -10.83 31.68
N LEU A 178 0.82 -10.67 31.65
CA LEU A 178 0.14 -9.40 31.90
C LEU A 178 -0.29 -9.18 33.36
N ARG A 179 0.02 -10.10 34.29
CA ARG A 179 -0.43 -10.00 35.69
C ARG A 179 0.61 -9.50 36.68
N GLN A 180 1.83 -9.19 36.27
CA GLN A 180 2.86 -8.68 37.18
C GLN A 180 3.73 -7.61 36.52
N GLY A 181 3.39 -6.34 36.80
CA GLY A 181 4.31 -5.20 36.72
C GLY A 181 4.08 -4.24 35.56
N GLY A 182 3.58 -3.03 35.87
CA GLY A 182 3.91 -1.82 35.10
C GLY A 182 2.73 -1.07 34.46
N THR A 183 1.73 -0.65 35.24
CA THR A 183 0.68 0.27 34.76
C THR A 183 1.16 1.68 34.43
N ALA A 184 2.43 2.02 34.70
CA ALA A 184 3.00 3.34 34.43
C ALA A 184 3.94 3.41 33.21
N THR A 185 4.40 2.26 32.67
CA THR A 185 5.42 2.24 31.59
C THR A 185 4.81 2.04 30.20
N THR A 186 3.68 1.35 30.10
CA THR A 186 3.01 1.03 28.81
C THR A 186 2.43 2.25 28.08
N ALA A 187 2.15 3.34 28.80
CA ALA A 187 1.62 4.56 28.18
C ALA A 187 2.64 5.28 27.29
N ARG A 188 3.95 5.02 27.47
CA ARG A 188 5.02 5.63 26.67
C ARG A 188 5.42 4.81 25.44
N ASP A 189 4.93 3.58 25.28
CA ASP A 189 5.35 2.70 24.19
C ASP A 189 4.66 3.02 22.86
N VAL A 190 3.53 3.74 22.89
CA VAL A 190 2.73 4.08 21.70
C VAL A 190 2.64 5.60 21.55
N PRO A 191 2.82 6.15 20.33
CA PRO A 191 2.55 7.54 20.00
C PRO A 191 1.19 8.03 20.53
N GLU A 192 1.08 9.31 20.90
CA GLU A 192 -0.15 9.89 21.48
C GLU A 192 -1.34 9.77 20.52
N GLU A 193 -1.08 10.03 19.24
CA GLU A 193 -2.05 10.02 18.17
C GLU A 193 -2.68 8.64 18.01
N LEU A 194 -1.87 7.58 18.10
CA LEU A 194 -2.33 6.19 18.08
C LEU A 194 -3.10 5.79 19.33
N ARG A 195 -2.78 6.38 20.50
CA ARG A 195 -3.52 6.08 21.74
C ARG A 195 -4.99 6.46 21.63
N HIS A 196 -5.29 7.58 20.98
CA HIS A 196 -6.67 8.00 20.73
C HIS A 196 -7.42 7.00 19.84
N VAL A 197 -6.80 6.53 18.75
CA VAL A 197 -7.43 5.53 17.85
C VAL A 197 -7.63 4.19 18.56
N LEU A 198 -6.63 3.72 19.31
CA LEU A 198 -6.72 2.46 20.07
C LEU A 198 -7.78 2.48 21.19
N ALA A 199 -8.09 3.67 21.73
CA ALA A 199 -9.18 3.85 22.69
C ALA A 199 -10.55 3.78 21.98
N ARG A 200 -10.70 4.34 20.78
CA ARG A 200 -11.94 4.20 20.01
C ARG A 200 -12.19 2.75 19.56
N LEU A 201 -11.13 2.02 19.18
CA LEU A 201 -11.21 0.58 18.90
C LEU A 201 -11.57 -0.25 20.15
N ASP A 202 -11.21 0.17 21.36
CA ASP A 202 -11.64 -0.46 22.62
C ASP A 202 -13.15 -0.32 22.84
N SER A 203 -13.68 0.88 22.58
CA SER A 203 -15.11 1.15 22.63
C SER A 203 -15.87 0.30 21.61
N LEU A 204 -15.34 0.18 20.37
CA LEU A 204 -15.91 -0.70 19.34
C LEU A 204 -15.86 -2.17 19.74
N GLN A 205 -14.74 -2.64 20.30
CA GLN A 205 -14.63 -4.02 20.78
C GLN A 205 -15.71 -4.33 21.83
N THR A 206 -15.94 -3.40 22.76
CA THR A 206 -16.97 -3.55 23.80
C THR A 206 -18.36 -3.63 23.16
N LEU A 207 -18.64 -2.75 22.19
CA LEU A 207 -19.90 -2.72 21.44
C LEU A 207 -20.16 -4.02 20.66
N HIS A 208 -19.13 -4.57 20.02
CA HIS A 208 -19.22 -5.83 19.26
C HIS A 208 -19.38 -7.05 20.17
N GLY A 209 -18.63 -7.09 21.28
CA GLY A 209 -18.55 -8.25 22.18
C GLY A 209 -19.80 -8.49 23.02
N SER A 210 -20.65 -7.48 23.22
CA SER A 210 -21.89 -7.61 24.00
C SER A 210 -23.09 -8.08 23.18
N GLU A 211 -23.16 -7.81 21.87
CA GLU A 211 -24.44 -7.88 21.14
C GLU A 211 -24.38 -8.34 19.67
N PHE A 212 -23.25 -8.26 18.96
CA PHE A 212 -23.27 -8.35 17.48
C PHE A 212 -22.35 -9.43 16.89
N ASP A 213 -21.04 -9.33 17.12
CA ASP A 213 -20.08 -10.28 16.57
C ASP A 213 -18.89 -10.53 17.53
N PRO A 214 -18.88 -11.68 18.24
CA PRO A 214 -17.78 -12.02 19.13
C PRO A 214 -16.47 -12.27 18.39
N ALA A 215 -16.51 -12.66 17.10
CA ALA A 215 -15.29 -12.89 16.31
C ALA A 215 -14.62 -11.56 15.96
N ALA A 216 -15.38 -10.55 15.51
CA ALA A 216 -14.87 -9.19 15.32
C ALA A 216 -14.30 -8.60 16.62
N ALA A 217 -14.97 -8.78 17.76
CA ALA A 217 -14.46 -8.33 19.05
C ALA A 217 -13.13 -9.01 19.43
N GLN A 218 -13.00 -10.31 19.16
CA GLN A 218 -11.75 -11.02 19.41
C GLN A 218 -10.62 -10.53 18.50
N ARG A 219 -10.90 -10.26 17.22
CA ARG A 219 -9.90 -9.72 16.29
C ARG A 219 -9.48 -8.30 16.64
N LEU A 220 -10.41 -7.42 17.02
CA LEU A 220 -10.08 -6.09 17.53
C LEU A 220 -9.17 -6.16 18.77
N THR A 221 -9.37 -7.15 19.63
CA THR A 221 -8.48 -7.40 20.77
C THR A 221 -7.06 -7.76 20.30
N SER A 222 -6.94 -8.65 19.31
CA SER A 222 -5.67 -9.07 18.71
C SER A 222 -4.94 -7.89 18.06
N ILE A 223 -5.62 -7.15 17.18
CA ILE A 223 -5.10 -5.96 16.49
C ILE A 223 -4.54 -4.95 17.49
N ARG A 224 -5.30 -4.62 18.54
CA ARG A 224 -4.85 -3.66 19.57
C ARG A 224 -3.66 -4.17 20.37
N ALA A 225 -3.54 -5.48 20.58
CA ALA A 225 -2.37 -6.07 21.25
C ALA A 225 -1.14 -6.02 20.32
N ASN A 226 -1.32 -6.39 19.05
CA ASN A 226 -0.27 -6.43 18.04
C ASN A 226 0.27 -5.03 17.71
N VAL A 227 -0.59 -4.01 17.59
CA VAL A 227 -0.13 -2.61 17.42
C VAL A 227 0.77 -2.19 18.58
N ARG A 228 0.35 -2.44 19.83
CA ARG A 228 1.17 -2.10 21.01
C ARG A 228 2.49 -2.85 21.01
N GLU A 229 2.49 -4.11 20.62
CA GLU A 229 3.69 -4.93 20.51
C GLU A 229 4.64 -4.39 19.43
N LEU A 230 4.12 -4.08 18.26
CA LEU A 230 4.85 -3.55 17.13
C LEU A 230 5.57 -2.25 17.52
N PHE A 231 4.85 -1.26 18.05
CA PHE A 231 5.44 0.02 18.43
C PHE A 231 6.45 -0.10 19.57
N ARG A 232 6.23 -1.02 20.52
CA ARG A 232 7.24 -1.31 21.55
C ARG A 232 8.53 -1.85 20.93
N ARG A 233 8.43 -2.69 19.89
CA ARG A 233 9.60 -3.25 19.21
C ARG A 233 10.29 -2.22 18.32
N ILE A 234 9.54 -1.49 17.49
CA ILE A 234 10.10 -0.43 16.63
C ILE A 234 10.84 0.60 17.50
N ARG A 235 10.31 1.02 18.64
CA ARG A 235 11.02 1.95 19.55
C ARG A 235 12.29 1.37 20.15
N ARG A 236 12.39 0.04 20.27
CA ARG A 236 13.56 -0.62 20.87
C ARG A 236 14.67 -0.86 19.84
N THR A 237 14.31 -1.14 18.60
CA THR A 237 15.25 -1.60 17.57
C THR A 237 15.37 -0.68 16.36
N GLY A 238 14.41 0.23 16.17
CA GLY A 238 14.32 1.15 15.03
C GLY A 238 14.61 2.60 15.38
N THR A 239 14.53 3.46 14.37
CA THR A 239 14.79 4.91 14.48
C THR A 239 13.52 5.69 14.84
N GLU A 240 13.67 6.94 15.30
CA GLU A 240 12.51 7.83 15.54
C GLU A 240 11.70 8.10 14.26
N GLN A 241 12.38 8.12 13.10
CA GLN A 241 11.74 8.23 11.78
C GLN A 241 10.90 7.00 11.45
N GLN A 242 11.41 5.78 11.69
CA GLN A 242 10.62 4.54 11.51
C GLN A 242 9.41 4.50 12.44
N VAL A 243 9.55 4.98 13.68
CA VAL A 243 8.41 5.13 14.60
C VAL A 243 7.39 6.11 14.02
N ARG A 244 7.82 7.27 13.51
CA ARG A 244 6.93 8.29 12.95
C ARG A 244 6.18 7.80 11.71
N ILE A 245 6.89 7.21 10.74
CA ILE A 245 6.29 6.65 9.51
C ILE A 245 5.26 5.59 9.89
N ALA A 246 5.64 4.62 10.72
CA ALA A 246 4.70 3.59 11.17
C ALA A 246 3.48 4.19 11.87
N SER A 247 3.66 5.28 12.63
CA SER A 247 2.55 5.95 13.32
C SER A 247 1.51 6.48 12.34
N ILE A 248 1.96 7.19 11.31
CA ILE A 248 1.08 7.79 10.29
C ILE A 248 0.28 6.69 9.58
N GLU A 249 0.97 5.65 9.11
CA GLU A 249 0.36 4.53 8.40
C GLU A 249 -0.68 3.81 9.26
N TYR A 250 -0.32 3.43 10.49
CA TYR A 250 -1.25 2.72 11.36
C TYR A 250 -2.39 3.61 11.86
N ILE A 251 -2.23 4.93 11.95
CA ILE A 251 -3.37 5.82 12.25
C ILE A 251 -4.40 5.75 11.14
N ASP A 252 -3.98 5.81 9.88
CA ASP A 252 -4.88 5.76 8.73
C ASP A 252 -5.60 4.41 8.64
N VAL A 253 -4.85 3.30 8.70
CA VAL A 253 -5.40 1.93 8.67
C VAL A 253 -6.42 1.72 9.78
N LEU A 254 -6.06 2.05 11.03
CA LEU A 254 -6.93 1.83 12.18
C LEU A 254 -8.14 2.76 12.18
N THR A 255 -8.04 3.97 11.63
CA THR A 255 -9.20 4.88 11.47
C THR A 255 -10.16 4.37 10.41
N LYS A 256 -9.67 3.79 9.32
CA LYS A 256 -10.52 3.15 8.31
C LYS A 256 -11.19 1.90 8.88
N LEU A 257 -10.45 1.08 9.61
CA LEU A 257 -11.01 -0.08 10.32
C LEU A 257 -12.10 0.32 11.32
N GLU A 258 -11.88 1.40 12.08
CA GLU A 258 -12.85 1.97 13.01
C GLU A 258 -14.15 2.35 12.30
N ARG A 259 -14.06 3.04 11.15
CA ARG A 259 -15.23 3.42 10.35
C ARG A 259 -15.96 2.21 9.78
N ALA A 260 -15.22 1.23 9.25
CA ALA A 260 -15.80 0.01 8.68
C ALA A 260 -16.60 -0.76 9.74
N LEU A 261 -15.99 -1.00 10.90
CA LEU A 261 -16.62 -1.73 12.00
C LEU A 261 -17.62 -0.88 12.80
N GLY A 262 -17.83 0.37 12.40
CA GLY A 262 -18.61 1.36 13.11
C GLY A 262 -20.12 1.08 13.15
N PRO A 263 -20.86 1.83 13.99
CA PRO A 263 -22.32 1.82 14.03
C PRO A 263 -22.99 2.04 12.68
N ASP A 264 -22.38 2.91 11.86
CA ASP A 264 -22.99 3.43 10.63
C ASP A 264 -22.79 2.51 9.42
N TYR A 265 -21.89 1.52 9.51
CA TYR A 265 -21.61 0.58 8.42
C TYR A 265 -21.82 -0.87 8.84
N TYR A 266 -20.80 -1.55 9.38
CA TYR A 266 -20.88 -2.99 9.66
C TYR A 266 -21.97 -3.35 10.69
N LEU A 267 -22.21 -2.50 11.69
CA LEU A 267 -23.29 -2.75 12.64
C LEU A 267 -24.68 -2.53 12.04
N ASP A 268 -24.87 -1.51 11.20
CA ASP A 268 -26.14 -1.36 10.48
C ASP A 268 -26.34 -2.48 9.45
N LEU A 269 -25.28 -2.91 8.78
CA LEU A 269 -25.26 -4.05 7.87
C LEU A 269 -25.75 -5.34 8.56
N ILE A 270 -25.31 -5.58 9.80
CA ILE A 270 -25.75 -6.74 10.60
C ILE A 270 -27.19 -6.57 11.09
N ARG A 271 -27.58 -5.38 11.55
CA ARG A 271 -28.92 -5.11 12.12
C ARG A 271 -30.01 -5.10 11.05
N SER A 272 -29.67 -4.61 9.86
CA SER A 272 -30.61 -4.24 8.82
C SER A 272 -30.22 -4.81 7.45
N PRO A 273 -29.88 -6.11 7.30
CA PRO A 273 -29.28 -6.64 6.08
C PRO A 273 -30.16 -6.47 4.83
N ARG A 274 -31.48 -6.37 5.01
CA ARG A 274 -32.44 -6.11 3.92
C ARG A 274 -32.39 -4.69 3.33
N LEU A 275 -31.73 -3.75 4.02
CA LEU A 275 -31.56 -2.36 3.56
C LEU A 275 -30.29 -2.17 2.73
N TRP A 276 -29.47 -3.23 2.62
CA TRP A 276 -28.18 -3.19 1.97
C TRP A 276 -28.14 -4.14 0.78
N GLU A 277 -27.65 -3.67 -0.36
CA GLU A 277 -27.37 -4.54 -1.50
C GLU A 277 -26.16 -5.42 -1.22
N ASN A 278 -26.26 -6.71 -1.56
CA ASN A 278 -25.21 -7.69 -1.36
C ASN A 278 -24.68 -7.72 0.09
N ALA A 279 -25.57 -7.59 1.08
CA ALA A 279 -25.19 -7.44 2.49
C ALA A 279 -24.23 -8.54 2.99
N ALA A 280 -24.43 -9.78 2.55
CA ALA A 280 -23.56 -10.90 2.90
C ALA A 280 -22.15 -10.78 2.32
N ALA A 281 -22.01 -10.30 1.08
CA ALA A 281 -20.72 -10.09 0.44
C ALA A 281 -19.96 -8.95 1.12
N ARG A 282 -20.62 -7.80 1.33
CA ARG A 282 -20.04 -6.65 2.06
C ARG A 282 -19.60 -7.03 3.47
N ARG A 283 -20.37 -7.89 4.15
CA ARG A 283 -20.02 -8.40 5.47
C ARG A 283 -18.73 -9.23 5.40
N ALA A 284 -18.64 -10.14 4.43
CA ALA A 284 -17.46 -10.97 4.23
C ALA A 284 -16.21 -10.11 3.90
N GLU A 285 -16.35 -9.07 3.08
CA GLU A 285 -15.27 -8.13 2.76
C GLU A 285 -14.74 -7.41 4.01
N VAL A 286 -15.61 -6.92 4.89
CA VAL A 286 -15.18 -6.30 6.16
C VAL A 286 -14.47 -7.31 7.04
N GLU A 287 -15.02 -8.53 7.18
CA GLU A 287 -14.42 -9.58 7.99
C GLU A 287 -13.05 -10.00 7.46
N GLU A 288 -12.89 -10.08 6.13
CA GLU A 288 -11.63 -10.36 5.46
C GLU A 288 -10.61 -9.24 5.68
N ALA A 289 -11.02 -7.98 5.50
CA ALA A 289 -10.14 -6.82 5.74
C ALA A 289 -9.65 -6.75 7.20
N VAL A 290 -10.50 -7.08 8.16
CA VAL A 290 -10.13 -7.17 9.58
C VAL A 290 -9.12 -8.31 9.80
N ALA A 291 -9.28 -9.46 9.14
CA ALA A 291 -8.33 -10.57 9.19
C ALA A 291 -6.96 -10.15 8.63
N ALA A 292 -6.97 -9.61 7.41
CA ALA A 292 -5.78 -9.20 6.69
C ALA A 292 -4.99 -8.16 7.48
N THR A 293 -5.68 -7.21 8.12
CA THR A 293 -5.04 -6.20 8.99
C THR A 293 -4.31 -6.85 10.17
N ASP A 294 -4.92 -7.85 10.83
CA ASP A 294 -4.28 -8.55 11.95
C ASP A 294 -3.08 -9.40 11.50
N ASP A 295 -3.21 -10.11 10.38
CA ASP A 295 -2.13 -10.92 9.79
C ASP A 295 -0.95 -10.05 9.33
N GLN A 296 -1.24 -8.87 8.77
CA GLN A 296 -0.22 -7.90 8.40
C GLN A 296 0.51 -7.35 9.64
N LEU A 297 -0.21 -7.01 10.70
CA LEU A 297 0.41 -6.59 11.96
C LEU A 297 1.40 -7.64 12.50
N VAL A 298 1.02 -8.92 12.46
CA VAL A 298 1.90 -10.03 12.85
C VAL A 298 3.11 -10.13 11.93
N THR A 299 2.94 -9.94 10.63
CA THR A 299 4.01 -9.93 9.64
C THR A 299 4.99 -8.79 9.90
N ASN A 300 4.50 -7.58 10.14
CA ASN A 300 5.30 -6.40 10.46
C ASN A 300 6.08 -6.58 11.78
N ILE A 301 5.49 -7.23 12.78
CA ILE A 301 6.21 -7.63 14.01
C ILE A 301 7.38 -8.57 13.70
N ARG A 302 7.19 -9.54 12.78
CA ARG A 302 8.26 -10.46 12.37
C ARG A 302 9.37 -9.73 11.62
N GLN A 303 9.03 -8.79 10.72
CA GLN A 303 10.00 -7.95 10.01
C GLN A 303 10.86 -7.15 10.99
N VAL A 304 10.25 -6.47 11.97
CA VAL A 304 11.01 -5.72 13.00
C VAL A 304 11.95 -6.64 13.79
N ASN A 305 11.54 -7.88 14.07
CA ASN A 305 12.40 -8.85 14.76
C ASN A 305 13.57 -9.33 13.92
N ALA A 306 13.36 -9.43 12.61
CA ALA A 306 14.40 -9.75 11.64
C ALA A 306 15.26 -8.53 11.27
N SER A 307 15.00 -7.35 11.87
CA SER A 307 15.61 -6.08 11.50
C SER A 307 15.42 -5.74 10.01
N GLN A 308 14.31 -6.22 9.45
CA GLN A 308 13.84 -5.89 8.11
C GLN A 308 13.02 -4.61 8.15
N ASP A 309 12.96 -3.93 7.02
CA ASP A 309 12.11 -2.76 6.87
C ASP A 309 10.63 -3.16 6.94
N LEU A 310 9.82 -2.22 7.44
CA LEU A 310 8.39 -2.41 7.60
C LEU A 310 7.72 -2.29 6.25
N GLU A 311 7.09 -3.36 5.79
CA GLU A 311 6.24 -3.30 4.62
C GLU A 311 4.81 -2.93 5.04
N PHE A 312 4.35 -1.78 4.59
CA PHE A 312 2.95 -1.39 4.71
C PHE A 312 2.24 -1.86 3.43
N LYS A 313 1.89 -3.15 3.39
CA LYS A 313 1.03 -3.68 2.33
C LYS A 313 -0.31 -2.93 2.31
N VAL A 314 -0.76 -2.64 1.09
CA VAL A 314 -2.04 -1.99 0.76
C VAL A 314 -3.22 -2.92 1.11
N ALA A 315 -3.46 -3.19 2.40
CA ALA A 315 -4.68 -3.89 2.84
C ALA A 315 -5.95 -3.03 2.74
N LEU A 316 -5.81 -1.84 2.15
CA LEU A 316 -6.78 -0.77 2.20
C LEU A 316 -7.68 -0.69 0.98
N GLU A 317 -7.26 -1.22 -0.17
CA GLU A 317 -8.02 -1.10 -1.42
C GLU A 317 -9.34 -1.86 -1.36
N SER A 318 -9.33 -3.04 -0.71
CA SER A 318 -10.56 -3.79 -0.38
C SER A 318 -11.46 -3.04 0.62
N LEU A 319 -10.85 -2.39 1.63
CA LEU A 319 -11.59 -1.65 2.66
C LEU A 319 -12.17 -0.32 2.14
N VAL A 320 -11.47 0.36 1.23
CA VAL A 320 -11.92 1.61 0.60
C VAL A 320 -12.92 1.32 -0.53
N GLY A 321 -12.76 0.22 -1.27
CA GLY A 321 -13.72 -0.24 -2.26
C GLY A 321 -15.12 -0.47 -1.68
N SER A 322 -15.20 -1.16 -0.53
CA SER A 322 -16.47 -1.43 0.17
C SER A 322 -17.14 -0.16 0.75
N MET A 323 -16.34 0.84 1.14
CA MET A 323 -16.83 2.15 1.60
C MET A 323 -17.26 3.07 0.45
N ASN A 324 -16.49 3.16 -0.64
CA ASN A 324 -16.79 4.05 -1.78
C ASN A 324 -17.97 3.55 -2.61
N ALA A 325 -18.20 2.23 -2.70
CA ALA A 325 -19.42 1.68 -3.28
C ALA A 325 -20.68 2.23 -2.59
N THR A 326 -20.61 2.48 -1.29
CA THR A 326 -21.72 3.02 -0.49
C THR A 326 -22.11 4.45 -0.90
N VAL A 327 -21.15 5.31 -1.28
CA VAL A 327 -21.47 6.67 -1.74
C VAL A 327 -22.08 6.64 -3.15
N LYS A 328 -21.60 5.76 -4.01
CA LYS A 328 -22.12 5.64 -5.39
C LYS A 328 -23.52 5.04 -5.43
N ASP A 329 -23.83 4.08 -4.56
CA ASP A 329 -25.15 3.44 -4.53
C ASP A 329 -26.23 4.31 -3.86
N ILE A 330 -25.87 5.17 -2.88
CA ILE A 330 -26.80 6.10 -2.24
C ILE A 330 -27.19 7.27 -3.16
N TYR A 331 -26.35 7.61 -4.15
CA TYR A 331 -26.56 8.73 -5.08
C TYR A 331 -26.82 8.30 -6.54
N SER A 332 -27.02 7.01 -6.81
CA SER A 332 -27.50 6.56 -8.12
C SER A 332 -28.96 6.98 -8.28
N ASP A 333 -29.16 8.14 -8.89
CA ASP A 333 -30.46 8.69 -9.26
C ASP A 333 -31.21 7.68 -10.16
N PRO A 334 -32.41 7.20 -9.77
CA PRO A 334 -33.21 6.29 -10.60
C PRO A 334 -33.76 6.93 -11.88
N THR A 335 -33.48 8.21 -12.15
CA THR A 335 -34.06 8.96 -13.27
C THR A 335 -33.07 9.17 -14.42
N ASP A 336 -32.59 8.08 -15.03
CA ASP A 336 -32.22 8.13 -16.45
C ASP A 336 -33.15 7.19 -17.24
N PRO A 337 -34.33 7.67 -17.66
CA PRO A 337 -35.19 6.89 -18.53
C PRO A 337 -34.53 6.84 -19.91
N GLN A 338 -34.17 5.62 -20.30
CA GLN A 338 -33.97 5.15 -21.66
C GLN A 338 -34.34 6.17 -22.74
N GLY A 339 -33.32 6.64 -23.46
CA GLY A 339 -33.47 7.33 -24.73
C GLY A 339 -34.10 6.40 -25.76
N ASP A 340 -35.42 6.27 -25.71
CA ASP A 340 -36.25 5.67 -26.74
C ASP A 340 -36.27 6.65 -27.93
N LYS A 341 -35.55 6.29 -29.00
CA LYS A 341 -35.62 7.01 -30.28
C LYS A 341 -36.74 6.39 -31.12
N PRO A 342 -37.85 7.10 -31.39
CA PRO A 342 -38.74 6.68 -32.46
C PRO A 342 -38.15 7.07 -33.82
N SER A 343 -38.29 6.11 -34.74
CA SER A 343 -38.05 6.08 -36.19
C SER A 343 -38.04 7.41 -36.95
#